data_AF-A0A840IDA4-F1
#
_entry.id   AF-A0A840IDA4-F1
#
_cell.length_a   1.000
_cell.length_b   1.000
_cell.length_c   1.000
_cell.angle_alpha   90.00
_cell.angle_beta   90.00
_cell.angle_gamma   90.00
#
_symmetry.space_group_name_H-M   'P 1'
#
loop_
_entity.id
_entity.type
_entity.pdbx_description
1 polymer ?
#
loop_
_entity_poly.entity_id
_entity_poly.type
_entity_poly.pdbx_seq_one_letter_code
_entity_poly.pdbx_strand_id
1 'polypeptide(L)'
;MSFELRHLRAFVAVAEELSFTRAAQRLHLAQQALSTQVRQLEERVGAVLVQRTTRKVELTPAGRAFYDHAVALLAAADAAAEAARAAAGERQRLMVGFGTPFDHEPLKPVLERFAQRRPDVATDVLFADLVDACGGARRDDVDIGVAAGPFDTTGLERQVLWSEPLGVAMAADHPLAARAAISVEEYVAATIFDFPTPDQPSRDFWMGVRHRGGRPPHFVARFHSLDALLQGIRAGLGVSFIRERIVDSLGPASGVVFRPLDNGERVEMSLAWRTGDGRDPVRDFVDACRVAFGHTPAPAEDAAGKASGPAPAPAVDAAGPEGTPAAADTAGPTRDPAPAPAGPPAPTGSPTPAVPAPAGSPAPAGPAPAGPPAPAGLPAPAGPPAPTAPGGPERDAAP
;
A
#
# COMPACT_ATOMS: atom_id res chain seq x y z
N MET A 1 -34.07 9.79 1.80
CA MET A 1 -33.13 8.65 1.67
C MET A 1 -32.66 8.28 3.06
N SER A 2 -32.79 7.03 3.48
CA SER A 2 -32.54 6.64 4.89
C SER A 2 -31.46 5.58 4.97
N PHE A 3 -30.23 5.84 4.51
CA PHE A 3 -29.06 5.02 4.86
C PHE A 3 -28.04 5.87 5.61
N GLU A 4 -27.45 5.26 6.64
CA GLU A 4 -26.44 5.88 7.52
C GLU A 4 -25.01 5.62 7.04
N LEU A 5 -24.04 6.46 7.47
CA LEU A 5 -22.62 6.33 7.11
C LEU A 5 -22.02 4.95 7.46
N ARG A 6 -22.49 4.28 8.52
CA ARG A 6 -22.05 2.92 8.86
C ARG A 6 -22.32 1.91 7.74
N HIS A 7 -23.43 2.07 7.01
CA HIS A 7 -23.77 1.19 5.90
C HIS A 7 -22.84 1.43 4.71
N LEU A 8 -22.48 2.70 4.46
CA LEU A 8 -21.50 3.05 3.43
C LEU A 8 -20.13 2.45 3.78
N ARG A 9 -19.66 2.61 5.02
CA ARG A 9 -18.39 2.01 5.49
C ARG A 9 -18.37 0.49 5.33
N ALA A 10 -19.48 -0.17 5.71
CA ALA A 10 -19.63 -1.61 5.54
C ALA A 10 -19.55 -2.05 4.07
N PHE A 11 -20.23 -1.34 3.17
CA PHE A 11 -20.22 -1.64 1.75
C PHE A 11 -18.86 -1.39 1.10
N VAL A 12 -18.24 -0.23 1.36
CA VAL A 12 -16.90 0.12 0.84
C VAL A 12 -15.87 -0.90 1.30
N ALA A 13 -15.87 -1.29 2.59
CA ALA A 13 -14.96 -2.32 3.07
C ALA A 13 -15.13 -3.67 2.35
N VAL A 14 -16.37 -4.10 2.08
CA VAL A 14 -16.62 -5.35 1.32
C VAL A 14 -16.22 -5.20 -0.15
N ALA A 15 -16.44 -4.03 -0.74
CA ALA A 15 -16.08 -3.71 -2.11
C ALA A 15 -14.57 -3.77 -2.34
N GLU A 16 -13.79 -3.22 -1.40
CA GLU A 16 -12.32 -3.21 -1.45
C GLU A 16 -11.72 -4.58 -1.13
N GLU A 17 -12.25 -5.26 -0.10
CA GLU A 17 -11.69 -6.54 0.35
C GLU A 17 -12.12 -7.73 -0.51
N LEU A 18 -13.21 -7.61 -1.27
CA LEU A 18 -13.88 -8.71 -1.97
C LEU A 18 -14.08 -9.94 -1.06
N SER A 19 -14.27 -9.70 0.25
CA SER A 19 -14.35 -10.71 1.29
C SER A 19 -15.06 -10.15 2.51
N PHE A 20 -16.18 -10.77 2.90
CA PHE A 20 -16.90 -10.38 4.13
C PHE A 20 -16.08 -10.66 5.38
N THR A 21 -15.24 -11.69 5.40
CA THR A 21 -14.42 -12.02 6.57
C THR A 21 -13.32 -10.98 6.78
N ARG A 22 -12.57 -10.62 5.72
CA ARG A 22 -11.52 -9.60 5.82
C ARG A 22 -12.11 -8.21 6.08
N ALA A 23 -13.20 -7.85 5.42
CA ALA A 23 -13.90 -6.59 5.67
C ALA A 23 -14.41 -6.48 7.11
N ALA A 24 -14.92 -7.59 7.68
CA ALA A 24 -15.39 -7.60 9.06
C ALA A 24 -14.23 -7.45 10.05
N GLN A 25 -13.11 -8.11 9.79
CA GLN A 25 -11.88 -7.93 10.58
C GLN A 25 -11.37 -6.48 10.53
N ARG A 26 -11.31 -5.87 9.34
CA ARG A 26 -10.91 -4.47 9.15
C ARG A 26 -11.79 -3.49 9.91
N LEU A 27 -13.10 -3.74 9.98
CA LEU A 27 -14.04 -2.87 10.69
C LEU A 27 -14.23 -3.26 12.17
N HIS A 28 -13.50 -4.26 12.67
CA HIS A 28 -13.67 -4.82 14.01
C HIS A 28 -15.12 -5.26 14.31
N LEU A 29 -15.79 -5.84 13.32
CA LEU A 29 -17.16 -6.33 13.42
C LEU A 29 -17.22 -7.85 13.31
N ALA A 30 -18.29 -8.43 13.85
CA ALA A 30 -18.66 -9.80 13.49
C ALA A 30 -19.13 -9.86 12.03
N GLN A 31 -18.75 -10.92 11.30
CA GLN A 31 -19.13 -11.09 9.89
C GLN A 31 -20.66 -11.02 9.66
N GLN A 32 -21.45 -11.55 10.60
CA GLN A 32 -22.92 -11.49 10.54
C GLN A 32 -23.44 -10.05 10.65
N ALA A 33 -22.84 -9.22 11.51
CA ALA A 33 -23.20 -7.82 11.64
C ALA A 33 -22.88 -7.04 10.35
N LEU A 34 -21.71 -7.28 9.77
CA LEU A 34 -21.32 -6.68 8.49
C LEU A 34 -22.27 -7.08 7.36
N SER A 35 -22.58 -8.37 7.24
CA SER A 35 -23.50 -8.90 6.24
C SER A 35 -24.88 -8.23 6.30
N THR A 36 -25.40 -8.04 7.52
CA THR A 36 -26.67 -7.35 7.78
C THR A 36 -26.60 -5.88 7.39
N GLN A 37 -25.52 -5.17 7.71
CA GLN A 37 -25.38 -3.75 7.34
C GLN A 37 -25.37 -3.55 5.82
N VAL A 38 -24.65 -4.41 5.07
CA VAL A 38 -24.66 -4.36 3.59
C VAL A 38 -26.04 -4.69 3.04
N ARG A 39 -26.74 -5.69 3.59
CA ARG A 39 -28.10 -6.02 3.14
C ARG A 39 -29.08 -4.86 3.39
N GLN A 40 -29.00 -4.23 4.56
CA GLN A 40 -29.82 -3.06 4.87
C GLN A 40 -29.53 -1.90 3.91
N LEU A 41 -28.27 -1.70 3.50
CA LEU A 41 -27.93 -0.74 2.45
C LEU A 41 -28.64 -1.08 1.14
N GLU A 42 -28.52 -2.32 0.67
CA GLU A 42 -29.13 -2.78 -0.58
C GLU A 42 -30.66 -2.59 -0.58
N GLU A 43 -31.32 -2.91 0.53
CA GLU A 43 -32.76 -2.69 0.73
C GLU A 43 -33.13 -1.20 0.68
N ARG A 44 -32.30 -0.32 1.27
CA ARG A 44 -32.53 1.14 1.30
C ARG A 44 -32.24 1.81 -0.04
N VAL A 45 -31.26 1.30 -0.78
CA VAL A 45 -30.92 1.75 -2.14
C VAL A 45 -31.91 1.19 -3.17
N GLY A 46 -32.52 0.04 -2.90
CA GLY A 46 -33.43 -0.64 -3.82
C GLY A 46 -32.73 -1.44 -4.91
N ALA A 47 -31.43 -1.74 -4.73
CA ALA A 47 -30.62 -2.49 -5.68
C ALA A 47 -29.63 -3.41 -4.96
N VAL A 48 -29.36 -4.57 -5.55
CA VAL A 48 -28.28 -5.46 -5.10
C VAL A 48 -26.95 -4.84 -5.53
N LEU A 49 -26.09 -4.56 -4.56
CA LEU A 49 -24.79 -3.90 -4.79
C LEU A 49 -23.65 -4.92 -4.80
N VAL A 50 -23.79 -6.02 -4.04
CA VAL A 50 -22.77 -7.07 -3.93
C VAL A 50 -23.36 -8.41 -4.34
N GLN A 51 -22.78 -9.04 -5.36
CA GLN A 51 -23.09 -10.41 -5.73
C GLN A 51 -22.26 -11.37 -4.87
N ARG A 52 -22.96 -12.26 -4.16
CA ARG A 52 -22.33 -13.24 -3.27
C ARG A 52 -22.58 -14.64 -3.83
N THR A 53 -21.51 -15.31 -4.23
CA THR A 53 -21.53 -16.75 -4.50
C THR A 53 -20.78 -17.47 -3.40
N THR A 54 -20.89 -18.80 -3.32
CA THR A 54 -20.13 -19.62 -2.36
C THR A 54 -18.60 -19.52 -2.56
N ARG A 55 -18.14 -19.03 -3.71
CA ARG A 55 -16.71 -18.98 -4.07
C ARG A 55 -16.16 -17.57 -4.29
N LYS A 56 -17.01 -16.57 -4.53
CA LYS A 56 -16.58 -15.22 -4.92
C LYS A 56 -17.56 -14.15 -4.46
N VAL A 57 -17.01 -13.04 -4.01
CA VAL A 57 -17.72 -11.79 -3.73
C VAL A 57 -17.29 -10.78 -4.80
N GLU A 58 -18.26 -10.17 -5.47
CA GLU A 58 -18.01 -9.14 -6.49
C GLU A 58 -19.04 -8.03 -6.40
N LEU A 59 -18.69 -6.83 -6.86
CA LEU A 59 -19.66 -5.76 -7.08
C LEU A 59 -20.54 -6.05 -8.28
N THR A 60 -21.83 -5.75 -8.17
CA THR A 60 -22.74 -5.68 -9.33
C THR A 60 -22.47 -4.42 -10.16
N PRO A 61 -23.04 -4.25 -11.36
CA PRO A 61 -22.99 -2.96 -12.06
C PRO A 61 -23.53 -1.79 -11.23
N ALA A 62 -24.62 -2.01 -10.47
CA ALA A 62 -25.15 -1.03 -9.53
C ALA A 62 -24.19 -0.76 -8.37
N GLY A 63 -23.54 -1.81 -7.84
CA GLY A 63 -22.51 -1.69 -6.80
C GLY A 63 -21.32 -0.86 -7.25
N ARG A 64 -20.81 -1.09 -8.47
CA ARG A 64 -19.73 -0.27 -9.05
C ARG A 64 -20.12 1.19 -9.18
N ALA A 65 -21.30 1.49 -9.72
CA ALA A 65 -21.78 2.87 -9.83
C ALA A 65 -21.99 3.52 -8.45
N PHE A 66 -22.47 2.76 -7.45
CA PHE A 66 -22.68 3.26 -6.10
C PHE A 66 -21.36 3.48 -5.34
N TYR A 67 -20.32 2.69 -5.63
CA TYR A 67 -19.04 2.72 -4.94
C TYR A 67 -18.37 4.09 -4.97
N ASP A 68 -18.21 4.68 -6.15
CA ASP A 68 -17.54 5.97 -6.29
C ASP A 68 -18.27 7.07 -5.48
N HIS A 69 -19.60 7.03 -5.47
CA HIS A 69 -20.42 7.94 -4.68
C HIS A 69 -20.35 7.66 -3.16
N ALA A 70 -20.29 6.38 -2.76
CA ALA A 70 -20.16 6.00 -1.36
C ALA A 70 -18.82 6.46 -0.77
N VAL A 71 -17.73 6.29 -1.51
CA VAL A 71 -16.39 6.79 -1.15
C VAL A 71 -16.41 8.31 -1.01
N ALA A 72 -16.96 9.03 -2.01
CA ALA A 72 -17.05 10.49 -1.96
C ALA A 72 -17.89 11.01 -0.78
N LEU A 73 -19.01 10.35 -0.44
CA LEU A 73 -19.84 10.73 0.70
C LEU A 73 -19.14 10.51 2.04
N LEU A 74 -18.38 9.43 2.18
CA LEU A 74 -17.58 9.19 3.39
C LEU A 74 -16.49 10.26 3.53
N ALA A 75 -15.75 10.54 2.46
CA ALA A 75 -14.75 11.61 2.44
C ALA A 75 -15.35 12.98 2.79
N ALA A 76 -16.54 13.30 2.27
CA ALA A 76 -17.24 14.54 2.61
C ALA A 76 -17.68 14.61 4.09
N ALA A 77 -18.10 13.48 4.68
CA ALA A 77 -18.46 13.42 6.09
C ALA A 77 -17.23 13.63 6.99
N ASP A 78 -16.10 13.02 6.63
CA ASP A 78 -14.85 13.20 7.36
C ASP A 78 -14.34 14.64 7.21
N ALA A 79 -14.39 15.22 6.01
CA ALA A 79 -14.05 16.62 5.77
C ALA A 79 -14.94 17.60 6.57
N ALA A 80 -16.24 17.31 6.72
CA ALA A 80 -17.14 18.12 7.53
C ALA A 80 -16.76 18.08 9.03
N ALA A 81 -16.38 16.91 9.53
CA ALA A 81 -15.91 16.76 10.91
C ALA A 81 -14.58 17.49 11.13
N GLU A 82 -13.64 17.41 10.19
CA GLU A 82 -12.37 18.16 10.21
C GLU A 82 -12.62 19.68 10.17
N ALA A 83 -13.50 20.16 9.29
CA ALA A 83 -13.83 21.58 9.20
C ALA A 83 -14.43 22.12 10.51
N ALA A 84 -15.29 21.33 11.16
CA ALA A 84 -15.86 21.69 12.46
C ALA A 84 -14.78 21.75 13.56
N ARG A 85 -13.85 20.78 13.60
CA ARG A 85 -12.72 20.78 14.55
C ARG A 85 -11.79 21.96 14.32
N ALA A 86 -11.45 22.27 13.07
CA ALA A 86 -10.64 23.43 12.72
C ALA A 86 -11.34 24.74 13.14
N ALA A 87 -12.65 24.87 12.90
CA ALA A 87 -13.43 26.04 13.32
C ALA A 87 -13.53 26.16 14.86
N ALA A 88 -13.44 25.05 15.59
CA ALA A 88 -13.37 25.04 17.05
C ALA A 88 -11.97 25.41 17.61
N GLY A 89 -10.98 25.67 16.74
CA GLY A 89 -9.63 26.02 17.13
C GLY A 89 -8.75 24.82 17.50
N GLU A 90 -9.20 23.59 17.22
CA GLU A 90 -8.30 22.44 17.23
C GLU A 90 -7.30 22.60 16.08
N ARG A 91 -6.00 22.43 16.36
CA ARG A 91 -4.99 22.40 15.29
C ARG A 91 -5.39 21.31 14.29
N GLN A 92 -5.30 21.63 13.01
CA GLN A 92 -5.41 20.60 11.97
C GLN A 92 -4.35 19.54 12.24
N ARG A 93 -4.63 18.28 11.91
CA ARG A 93 -3.69 17.19 12.14
C ARG A 93 -3.20 16.62 10.82
N LEU A 94 -1.91 16.29 10.76
CA LEU A 94 -1.30 15.54 9.67
C LEU A 94 -0.56 14.34 10.27
N MET A 95 -1.04 13.13 9.98
CA MET A 95 -0.42 11.88 10.37
C MET A 95 0.43 11.33 9.22
N VAL A 96 1.74 11.17 9.45
CA VAL A 96 2.68 10.62 8.47
C VAL A 96 3.14 9.24 8.91
N GLY A 97 2.89 8.24 8.08
CA GLY A 97 3.24 6.84 8.30
C GLY A 97 4.56 6.45 7.66
N PHE A 98 5.35 5.63 8.34
CA PHE A 98 6.60 5.07 7.80
C PHE A 98 6.62 3.55 7.98
N GLY A 99 6.99 2.80 6.94
CA GLY A 99 7.11 1.34 7.01
C GLY A 99 8.28 0.86 7.88
N THR A 100 9.33 1.66 8.03
CA THR A 100 10.42 1.41 8.98
C THR A 100 10.87 2.68 9.68
N PRO A 101 11.47 2.57 10.88
CA PRO A 101 12.11 3.70 11.55
C PRO A 101 13.17 4.39 10.69
N PHE A 102 13.82 3.70 9.76
CA PHE A 102 14.91 4.28 8.96
C PHE A 102 14.40 5.20 7.84
N ASP A 103 13.11 5.14 7.51
CA ASP A 103 12.50 5.94 6.45
C ASP A 103 12.25 7.39 6.85
N HIS A 104 12.27 7.69 8.16
CA HIS A 104 12.02 9.05 8.66
C HIS A 104 13.20 9.99 8.42
N GLU A 105 14.43 9.47 8.38
CA GLU A 105 15.63 10.30 8.41
C GLU A 105 15.76 11.20 7.16
N PRO A 106 15.54 10.71 5.92
CA PRO A 106 15.53 11.58 4.74
C PRO A 106 14.43 12.65 4.76
N LEU A 107 13.33 12.40 5.47
CA LEU A 107 12.17 13.28 5.54
C LEU A 107 12.22 14.25 6.72
N LYS A 108 13.13 14.07 7.69
CA LYS A 108 13.26 14.94 8.85
C LYS A 108 13.39 16.43 8.48
N PRO A 109 14.25 16.86 7.54
CA PRO A 109 14.33 18.27 7.15
C PRO A 109 13.04 18.81 6.54
N VAL A 110 12.23 17.94 5.90
CA VAL A 110 10.94 18.31 5.32
C VAL A 110 9.91 18.48 6.42
N LEU A 111 9.84 17.55 7.37
CA LEU A 111 8.96 17.62 8.55
C LEU A 111 9.24 18.90 9.36
N GLU A 112 10.50 19.22 9.62
CA GLU A 112 10.91 20.44 10.33
C GLU A 112 10.47 21.72 9.59
N ARG A 113 10.71 21.79 8.27
CA ARG A 113 10.31 22.94 7.45
C ARG A 113 8.78 23.06 7.31
N PHE A 114 8.07 21.93 7.25
CA PHE A 114 6.63 21.89 7.19
C PHE A 114 6.02 22.42 8.50
N ALA A 115 6.49 21.93 9.65
CA ALA A 115 6.04 22.40 10.95
C ALA A 115 6.29 23.91 11.16
N GLN A 116 7.37 24.45 10.61
CA GLN A 116 7.64 25.90 10.62
C GLN A 116 6.69 26.71 9.73
N ARG A 117 6.29 26.16 8.58
CA ARG A 117 5.39 26.83 7.62
C ARG A 117 3.92 26.69 7.96
N ARG A 118 3.54 25.61 8.62
CA ARG A 118 2.17 25.26 9.03
C ARG A 118 2.08 25.06 10.55
N PRO A 119 2.34 26.08 11.39
CA PRO A 119 2.25 25.96 12.86
C PRO A 119 0.81 25.71 13.36
N ASP A 120 -0.17 25.92 12.49
CA ASP A 120 -1.58 25.56 12.63
C ASP A 120 -1.85 24.05 12.49
N VAL A 121 -0.89 23.28 11.97
CA VAL A 121 -0.98 21.84 11.74
C VAL A 121 -0.09 21.07 12.73
N ALA A 122 -0.69 20.25 13.58
CA ALA A 122 0.02 19.26 14.37
C ALA A 122 0.44 18.08 13.48
N THR A 123 1.74 17.89 13.30
CA THR A 123 2.29 16.77 12.52
C THR A 123 2.68 15.64 13.45
N ASP A 124 2.02 14.49 13.31
CA ASP A 124 2.31 13.27 14.06
C ASP A 124 2.93 12.22 13.15
N VAL A 125 3.74 11.35 13.75
CA VAL A 125 4.43 10.27 13.05
C VAL A 125 3.97 8.93 13.59
N LEU A 126 3.60 8.02 12.69
CA LEU A 126 3.31 6.62 12.99
C LEU A 126 4.32 5.72 12.28
N PHE A 127 4.91 4.77 13.01
CA PHE A 127 5.64 3.68 12.38
C PHE A 127 4.67 2.52 12.17
N ALA A 128 4.29 2.31 10.92
CA ALA A 128 3.38 1.24 10.53
C ALA A 128 4.06 -0.13 10.61
N ASP A 129 3.26 -1.20 10.57
CA ASP A 129 3.78 -2.55 10.46
C ASP A 129 4.63 -2.69 9.19
N LEU A 130 5.78 -3.36 9.30
CA LEU A 130 6.68 -3.60 8.16
C LEU A 130 5.98 -4.28 6.98
N VAL A 131 4.94 -5.08 7.26
CA VAL A 131 4.17 -5.81 6.26
C VAL A 131 3.08 -4.97 5.59
N ASP A 132 2.84 -3.74 6.06
CA ASP A 132 1.99 -2.77 5.37
C ASP A 132 2.79 -2.07 4.26
N ALA A 133 2.51 -2.48 3.03
CA ALA A 133 3.25 -2.02 1.85
C ALA A 133 3.06 -0.53 1.54
N CYS A 134 2.07 0.15 2.12
CA CYS A 134 1.76 1.57 1.87
C CYS A 134 1.90 2.44 3.13
N GLY A 135 2.53 1.92 4.18
CA GLY A 135 2.79 2.69 5.41
C GLY A 135 1.52 3.13 6.14
N GLY A 136 0.42 2.38 6.05
CA GLY A 136 -0.86 2.66 6.72
C GLY A 136 -1.84 3.51 5.92
N ALA A 137 -1.45 4.06 4.77
CA ALA A 137 -2.28 4.99 4.00
C ALA A 137 -3.61 4.37 3.54
N ARG A 138 -3.57 3.09 3.12
CA ARG A 138 -4.74 2.31 2.67
C ARG A 138 -5.72 2.01 3.80
N ARG A 139 -5.21 1.84 5.01
CA ARG A 139 -6.02 1.51 6.19
C ARG A 139 -6.65 2.74 6.85
N ASP A 140 -6.29 3.93 6.37
CA ASP A 140 -6.68 5.20 6.98
C ASP A 140 -6.10 5.40 8.39
N ASP A 141 -5.01 4.68 8.71
CA ASP A 141 -4.25 4.87 9.95
C ASP A 141 -3.43 6.17 9.89
N VAL A 142 -3.09 6.61 8.68
CA VAL A 142 -2.30 7.81 8.39
C VAL A 142 -2.88 8.59 7.21
N ASP A 143 -2.53 9.86 7.13
CA ASP A 143 -2.89 10.73 6.00
C ASP A 143 -1.93 10.53 4.82
N ILE A 144 -0.64 10.36 5.11
CA ILE A 144 0.42 10.15 4.13
C ILE A 144 1.31 9.01 4.58
N GLY A 145 1.38 7.93 3.80
CA GLY A 145 2.31 6.83 4.02
C GLY A 145 3.61 7.01 3.22
N VAL A 146 4.73 6.61 3.81
CA VAL A 146 6.04 6.53 3.17
C VAL A 146 6.39 5.06 3.00
N ALA A 147 6.54 4.65 1.75
CA ALA A 147 6.63 3.24 1.36
C ALA A 147 7.80 2.97 0.43
N ALA A 148 8.36 1.75 0.56
CA ALA A 148 9.48 1.27 -0.24
C ALA A 148 9.01 0.24 -1.27
N GLY A 149 9.39 0.44 -2.53
CA GLY A 149 9.13 -0.48 -3.62
C GLY A 149 7.72 -0.35 -4.22
N PRO A 150 7.37 -1.27 -5.14
CA PRO A 150 6.03 -1.31 -5.70
C PRO A 150 5.02 -1.82 -4.66
N PHE A 151 3.82 -1.27 -4.72
CA PHE A 151 2.66 -1.70 -3.95
C PHE A 151 1.41 -1.46 -4.81
N ASP A 152 0.29 -2.10 -4.48
CA ASP A 152 -0.99 -1.80 -5.10
C ASP A 152 -1.36 -0.34 -4.83
N THR A 153 -1.62 0.44 -5.89
CA THR A 153 -1.99 1.86 -5.81
C THR A 153 -3.48 2.09 -5.97
N THR A 154 -4.30 1.03 -5.99
CA THR A 154 -5.76 1.16 -6.09
C THR A 154 -6.29 2.08 -4.98
N GLY A 155 -6.97 3.17 -5.32
CA GLY A 155 -7.49 4.15 -4.35
C GLY A 155 -6.42 5.01 -3.64
N LEU A 156 -5.17 4.94 -4.08
CA LEU A 156 -4.07 5.78 -3.59
C LEU A 156 -3.43 6.54 -4.74
N GLU A 157 -3.02 7.77 -4.46
CA GLU A 157 -2.03 8.49 -5.26
C GLU A 157 -0.63 8.17 -4.75
N ARG A 158 0.36 8.19 -5.65
CA ARG A 158 1.75 7.84 -5.36
C ARG A 158 2.70 8.88 -5.95
N GLN A 159 3.66 9.33 -5.14
CA GLN A 159 4.76 10.21 -5.59
C GLN A 159 6.09 9.59 -5.20
N VAL A 160 6.91 9.22 -6.17
CA VAL A 160 8.31 8.83 -5.90
C VAL A 160 9.06 10.06 -5.40
N LEU A 161 9.88 9.88 -4.36
CA LEU A 161 10.70 10.92 -3.75
C LEU A 161 12.19 10.68 -4.01
N TRP A 162 12.67 9.46 -3.79
CA TRP A 162 14.06 9.08 -4.09
C TRP A 162 14.15 7.59 -4.40
N SER A 163 15.35 7.12 -4.75
CA SER A 163 15.63 5.69 -4.91
C SER A 163 16.89 5.29 -4.14
N GLU A 164 16.90 4.08 -3.60
CA GLU A 164 18.01 3.50 -2.84
C GLU A 164 18.53 2.23 -3.53
N PRO A 165 19.82 1.88 -3.41
CA PRO A 165 20.32 0.60 -3.90
C PRO A 165 19.55 -0.57 -3.27
N LEU A 166 19.10 -1.50 -4.11
CA LEU A 166 18.59 -2.79 -3.66
C LEU A 166 19.78 -3.76 -3.55
N GLY A 167 19.80 -4.51 -2.46
CA GLY A 167 20.83 -5.50 -2.24
C GLY A 167 20.38 -6.58 -1.29
N VAL A 168 21.34 -7.36 -0.82
CA VAL A 168 21.11 -8.53 0.02
C VAL A 168 21.74 -8.30 1.39
N ALA A 169 20.97 -8.46 2.45
CA ALA A 169 21.49 -8.59 3.81
C ALA A 169 21.72 -10.05 4.17
N MET A 170 22.85 -10.30 4.83
CA MET A 170 23.30 -11.61 5.28
C MET A 170 24.14 -11.48 6.56
N ALA A 171 24.37 -12.60 7.27
CA ALA A 171 25.33 -12.64 8.36
C ALA A 171 26.75 -12.30 7.87
N ALA A 172 27.57 -11.69 8.73
CA ALA A 172 28.94 -11.30 8.38
C ALA A 172 29.86 -12.50 8.03
N ASP A 173 29.55 -13.68 8.53
CA ASP A 173 30.25 -14.95 8.26
C ASP A 173 29.63 -15.75 7.11
N HIS A 174 28.57 -15.24 6.47
CA HIS A 174 27.95 -15.90 5.33
C HIS A 174 28.93 -15.97 4.13
N PRO A 175 28.99 -17.09 3.37
CA PRO A 175 29.95 -17.24 2.27
C PRO A 175 29.91 -16.14 1.21
N LEU A 176 28.73 -15.55 0.98
CA LEU A 176 28.55 -14.45 0.03
C LEU A 176 29.00 -13.07 0.58
N ALA A 177 29.26 -12.93 1.89
CA ALA A 177 29.61 -11.65 2.50
C ALA A 177 30.97 -11.11 2.01
N ALA A 178 31.86 -11.99 1.54
CA ALA A 178 33.15 -11.62 0.95
C ALA A 178 33.05 -11.04 -0.47
N ARG A 179 31.90 -11.18 -1.15
CA ARG A 179 31.70 -10.61 -2.49
C ARG A 179 31.51 -9.10 -2.40
N ALA A 180 31.87 -8.37 -3.45
CA ALA A 180 31.61 -6.92 -3.54
C ALA A 180 30.16 -6.60 -3.92
N ALA A 181 29.56 -7.44 -4.76
CA ALA A 181 28.16 -7.40 -5.18
C ALA A 181 27.63 -8.82 -5.34
N ILE A 182 26.31 -8.99 -5.29
CA ILE A 182 25.62 -10.27 -5.40
C ILE A 182 24.85 -10.32 -6.71
N SER A 183 25.00 -11.41 -7.44
CA SER A 183 24.16 -11.64 -8.61
C SER A 183 22.74 -12.02 -8.19
N VAL A 184 21.77 -11.64 -9.01
CA VAL A 184 20.37 -12.04 -8.80
C VAL A 184 20.23 -13.57 -8.72
N GLU A 185 21.02 -14.31 -9.49
CA GLU A 185 20.99 -15.79 -9.47
C GLU A 185 21.49 -16.36 -8.14
N GLU A 186 22.55 -15.79 -7.56
CA GLU A 186 23.04 -16.16 -6.21
C GLU A 186 21.95 -15.92 -5.15
N TYR A 187 21.19 -14.84 -5.24
CA TYR A 187 20.05 -14.59 -4.34
C TYR A 187 18.90 -15.58 -4.57
N VAL A 188 18.53 -15.84 -5.83
CA VAL A 188 17.43 -16.75 -6.17
C VAL A 188 17.71 -18.17 -5.68
N ALA A 189 18.97 -18.61 -5.71
CA ALA A 189 19.42 -19.91 -5.23
C ALA A 189 19.56 -20.00 -3.70
N ALA A 190 19.66 -18.87 -2.99
CA ALA A 190 19.83 -18.83 -1.54
C ALA A 190 18.54 -19.15 -0.78
N THR A 191 18.71 -19.58 0.47
CA THR A 191 17.62 -19.67 1.45
C THR A 191 17.28 -18.27 1.96
N ILE A 192 16.00 -17.92 1.94
CA ILE A 192 15.51 -16.57 2.28
C ILE A 192 14.35 -16.59 3.28
N PHE A 193 14.00 -15.42 3.79
CA PHE A 193 12.86 -15.26 4.69
C PHE A 193 11.58 -14.95 3.91
N ASP A 194 10.44 -15.46 4.39
CA ASP A 194 9.11 -15.15 3.84
C ASP A 194 8.64 -13.77 4.31
N PHE A 195 8.30 -12.88 3.36
CA PHE A 195 7.74 -11.55 3.61
C PHE A 195 6.20 -11.56 3.51
N PRO A 196 5.47 -11.68 4.64
CA PRO A 196 4.05 -12.01 4.62
C PRO A 196 3.14 -10.79 4.46
N THR A 197 3.48 -9.88 3.54
CA THR A 197 2.57 -8.80 3.17
C THR A 197 1.38 -9.35 2.37
N PRO A 198 0.14 -8.87 2.61
CA PRO A 198 -1.01 -9.20 1.77
C PRO A 198 -1.00 -8.47 0.42
N ASP A 199 -0.12 -7.48 0.24
CA ASP A 199 0.05 -6.75 -1.02
C ASP A 199 0.91 -7.55 -2.01
N GLN A 200 0.28 -8.07 -3.06
CA GLN A 200 0.97 -8.97 -4.01
C GLN A 200 2.12 -8.29 -4.75
N PRO A 201 2.00 -7.05 -5.29
CA PRO A 201 3.12 -6.36 -5.93
C PRO A 201 4.35 -6.20 -5.02
N SER A 202 4.12 -5.81 -3.76
CA SER A 202 5.19 -5.66 -2.77
C SER A 202 5.81 -7.01 -2.42
N ARG A 203 4.98 -8.04 -2.18
CA ARG A 203 5.46 -9.40 -1.94
C ARG A 203 6.33 -9.90 -3.08
N ASP A 204 5.86 -9.79 -4.32
CA ASP A 204 6.57 -10.28 -5.50
C ASP A 204 7.93 -9.59 -5.68
N PHE A 205 7.99 -8.30 -5.38
CA PHE A 205 9.21 -7.52 -5.42
C PHE A 205 10.23 -7.99 -4.37
N TRP A 206 9.86 -7.99 -3.09
CA TRP A 206 10.78 -8.36 -2.00
C TRP A 206 11.19 -9.84 -2.05
N MET A 207 10.33 -10.70 -2.60
CA MET A 207 10.63 -12.11 -2.81
C MET A 207 11.44 -12.40 -4.08
N GLY A 208 11.70 -11.38 -4.90
CA GLY A 208 12.44 -11.50 -6.16
C GLY A 208 11.71 -12.37 -7.20
N VAL A 209 10.37 -12.43 -7.17
CA VAL A 209 9.57 -13.33 -8.02
C VAL A 209 9.86 -13.12 -9.51
N ARG A 210 10.01 -11.85 -9.94
CA ARG A 210 10.36 -11.50 -11.33
C ARG A 210 11.65 -12.16 -11.82
N HIS A 211 12.55 -12.49 -10.91
CA HIS A 211 13.88 -13.05 -11.19
C HIS A 211 13.91 -14.57 -11.16
N ARG A 212 12.86 -15.21 -10.67
CA ARG A 212 12.87 -16.64 -10.39
C ARG A 212 12.52 -17.50 -11.60
N GLY A 213 11.90 -16.95 -12.63
CA GLY A 213 11.49 -17.71 -13.81
C GLY A 213 10.55 -18.89 -13.48
N GLY A 214 9.71 -18.74 -12.45
CA GLY A 214 8.81 -19.78 -11.95
C GLY A 214 9.39 -20.69 -10.87
N ARG A 215 10.69 -20.58 -10.53
CA ARG A 215 11.29 -21.33 -9.41
C ARG A 215 10.71 -20.86 -8.07
N PRO A 216 10.24 -21.76 -7.18
CA PRO A 216 9.74 -21.35 -5.88
C PRO A 216 10.89 -20.86 -4.98
N PRO A 217 10.68 -19.84 -4.13
CA PRO A 217 11.63 -19.45 -3.10
C PRO A 217 11.82 -20.54 -2.04
N HIS A 218 13.05 -20.67 -1.52
CA HIS A 218 13.37 -21.57 -0.42
C HIS A 218 13.28 -20.80 0.90
N PHE A 219 12.21 -21.02 1.66
CA PHE A 219 11.95 -20.28 2.90
C PHE A 219 12.56 -20.96 4.11
N VAL A 220 13.29 -20.21 4.95
CA VAL A 220 13.72 -20.70 6.28
C VAL A 220 12.69 -20.41 7.37
N ALA A 221 12.09 -19.23 7.32
CA ALA A 221 11.12 -18.77 8.32
C ALA A 221 10.33 -17.59 7.77
N ARG A 222 9.21 -17.28 8.44
CA ARG A 222 8.40 -16.07 8.21
C ARG A 222 8.69 -15.04 9.29
N PHE A 223 8.88 -13.79 8.90
CA PHE A 223 9.04 -12.65 9.83
C PHE A 223 7.82 -11.73 9.80
N HIS A 224 7.57 -11.03 10.90
CA HIS A 224 6.49 -10.05 11.01
C HIS A 224 6.99 -8.65 11.42
N SER A 225 8.29 -8.51 11.65
CA SER A 225 8.94 -7.24 12.01
C SER A 225 10.36 -7.19 11.46
N LEU A 226 10.91 -5.97 11.36
CA LEU A 226 12.28 -5.76 10.90
C LEU A 226 13.29 -6.37 11.86
N ASP A 227 13.05 -6.24 13.17
CA ASP A 227 13.92 -6.85 14.18
C ASP A 227 13.96 -8.37 14.04
N ALA A 228 12.81 -9.04 13.87
CA ALA A 228 12.77 -10.49 13.68
C ALA A 228 13.55 -10.94 12.43
N LEU A 229 13.44 -10.17 11.33
CA LEU A 229 14.23 -10.41 10.12
C LEU A 229 15.74 -10.28 10.40
N LEU A 230 16.15 -9.18 11.04
CA LEU A 230 17.56 -8.91 11.35
C LEU A 230 18.15 -9.94 12.32
N GLN A 231 17.41 -10.40 13.32
CA GLN A 231 17.83 -11.48 14.23
C GLN A 231 18.00 -12.80 13.49
N GLY A 232 17.06 -13.14 12.58
CA GLY A 232 17.19 -14.33 11.75
C GLY A 232 18.42 -14.28 10.84
N ILE A 233 18.69 -13.12 10.25
CA ILE A 233 19.88 -12.90 9.43
C ILE A 233 21.16 -13.05 10.26
N ARG A 234 21.23 -12.43 11.45
CA ARG A 234 22.36 -12.57 12.39
C ARG A 234 22.63 -14.01 12.81
N ALA A 235 21.57 -14.80 12.94
CA ALA A 235 21.65 -16.22 13.25
C ALA A 235 22.08 -17.09 12.06
N GLY A 236 22.33 -16.50 10.88
CA GLY A 236 22.76 -17.21 9.67
C GLY A 236 21.67 -18.08 9.03
N LEU A 237 20.39 -17.87 9.37
CA LEU A 237 19.29 -18.72 8.90
C LEU A 237 18.99 -18.53 7.41
N GLY A 238 19.29 -17.37 6.86
CA GLY A 238 19.06 -17.04 5.46
C GLY A 238 19.50 -15.62 5.11
N VAL A 239 19.19 -15.22 3.90
CA VAL A 239 19.44 -13.87 3.38
C VAL A 239 18.14 -13.19 2.98
N SER A 240 18.16 -11.87 2.79
CA SER A 240 16.96 -11.14 2.38
C SER A 240 17.28 -9.92 1.52
N PHE A 241 16.41 -9.62 0.56
CA PHE A 241 16.44 -8.31 -0.09
C PHE A 241 16.17 -7.21 0.92
N ILE A 242 16.99 -6.18 0.87
CA ILE A 242 16.91 -5.04 1.78
C ILE A 242 17.50 -3.79 1.12
N ARG A 243 17.32 -2.66 1.79
CA ARG A 243 17.94 -1.38 1.45
C ARG A 243 19.23 -1.20 2.23
N GLU A 244 20.25 -0.65 1.57
CA GLU A 244 21.56 -0.36 2.14
C GLU A 244 21.46 0.44 3.46
N ARG A 245 20.66 1.51 3.46
CA ARG A 245 20.45 2.40 4.62
C ARG A 245 20.04 1.66 5.89
N ILE A 246 19.22 0.61 5.77
CA ILE A 246 18.77 -0.15 6.94
C ILE A 246 19.98 -0.81 7.62
N VAL A 247 20.88 -1.40 6.84
CA VAL A 247 22.06 -2.09 7.38
C VAL A 247 23.11 -1.09 7.87
N ASP A 248 23.34 -0.01 7.13
CA ASP A 248 24.26 1.06 7.54
C ASP A 248 23.88 1.64 8.91
N SER A 249 22.59 1.81 9.17
CA SER A 249 22.06 2.34 10.42
C SER A 249 22.26 1.40 11.63
N LEU A 250 22.51 0.10 11.41
CA LEU A 250 22.82 -0.85 12.49
C LEU A 250 24.28 -0.73 12.98
N GLY A 251 25.13 -0.09 12.17
CA GLY A 251 26.55 0.07 12.42
C GLY A 251 27.40 -1.19 12.16
N PRO A 252 28.74 -1.04 12.11
CA PRO A 252 29.66 -2.11 11.69
C PRO A 252 29.69 -3.32 12.63
N ALA A 253 29.40 -3.13 13.91
CA ALA A 253 29.38 -4.19 14.92
C ALA A 253 28.08 -5.01 14.90
N SER A 254 27.18 -4.75 13.96
CA SER A 254 25.89 -5.44 13.91
C SER A 254 26.04 -6.93 13.56
N GLY A 255 27.09 -7.33 12.86
CA GLY A 255 27.20 -8.69 12.33
C GLY A 255 26.25 -8.97 11.15
N VAL A 256 25.58 -7.93 10.64
CA VAL A 256 24.81 -7.97 9.39
C VAL A 256 25.59 -7.20 8.33
N VAL A 257 25.72 -7.79 7.15
CA VAL A 257 26.44 -7.21 6.02
C VAL A 257 25.49 -7.03 4.86
N PHE A 258 25.56 -5.86 4.22
CA PHE A 258 24.88 -5.54 2.97
C PHE A 258 25.81 -5.73 1.78
N ARG A 259 25.30 -6.30 0.70
CA ARG A 259 25.94 -6.25 -0.63
C ARG A 259 24.92 -5.86 -1.70
N PRO A 260 25.23 -4.87 -2.55
CA PRO A 260 24.33 -4.46 -3.62
C PRO A 260 24.18 -5.56 -4.67
N LEU A 261 23.08 -5.50 -5.43
CA LEU A 261 22.96 -6.34 -6.62
C LEU A 261 23.90 -5.87 -7.73
N ASP A 262 24.52 -6.81 -8.43
CA ASP A 262 25.47 -6.53 -9.52
C ASP A 262 24.83 -5.84 -10.74
N ASN A 263 23.52 -6.01 -10.91
CA ASN A 263 22.74 -5.39 -11.97
C ASN A 263 22.30 -3.95 -11.67
N GLY A 264 22.66 -3.41 -10.50
CA GLY A 264 22.40 -2.03 -10.12
C GLY A 264 20.93 -1.72 -9.83
N GLU A 265 20.10 -2.73 -9.56
CA GLU A 265 18.71 -2.54 -9.18
C GLU A 265 18.55 -1.59 -7.98
N ARG A 266 17.50 -0.77 -8.05
CA ARG A 266 17.16 0.20 -7.03
C ARG A 266 15.71 0.02 -6.61
N VAL A 267 15.42 0.46 -5.39
CA VAL A 267 14.07 0.50 -4.84
C VAL A 267 13.64 1.95 -4.64
N GLU A 268 12.45 2.28 -5.13
CA GLU A 268 11.87 3.61 -5.04
C GLU A 268 11.21 3.82 -3.68
N MET A 269 11.46 4.98 -3.09
CA MET A 269 10.80 5.45 -1.89
C MET A 269 9.73 6.46 -2.31
N SER A 270 8.49 6.21 -1.91
CA SER A 270 7.34 6.96 -2.39
C SER A 270 6.46 7.44 -1.25
N LEU A 271 5.85 8.60 -1.43
CA LEU A 271 4.63 8.97 -0.70
C LEU A 271 3.44 8.22 -1.28
N ALA A 272 2.49 7.87 -0.41
CA ALA A 272 1.19 7.33 -0.74
C ALA A 272 0.12 8.07 0.07
N TRP A 273 -0.93 8.54 -0.57
CA TRP A 273 -2.09 9.16 0.09
C TRP A 273 -3.37 8.78 -0.65
N ARG A 274 -4.54 8.97 -0.03
CA ARG A 274 -5.82 8.57 -0.65
C ARG A 274 -6.12 9.43 -1.88
N THR A 275 -6.60 8.77 -2.94
CA THR A 275 -7.02 9.47 -4.16
C THR A 275 -8.13 10.47 -3.84
N GLY A 276 -7.95 11.72 -4.28
CA GLY A 276 -8.92 12.79 -4.04
C GLY A 276 -8.89 13.41 -2.64
N ASP A 277 -7.89 13.08 -1.80
CA ASP A 277 -7.68 13.80 -0.55
C ASP A 277 -7.16 15.23 -0.81
N GLY A 278 -8.11 16.16 -0.86
CA GLY A 278 -7.85 17.58 -1.14
C GLY A 278 -7.56 18.44 0.08
N ARG A 279 -7.32 17.86 1.27
CA ARG A 279 -7.04 18.64 2.48
C ARG A 279 -5.74 19.42 2.35
N ASP A 280 -5.76 20.70 2.75
CA ASP A 280 -4.60 21.58 2.63
C ASP A 280 -3.33 21.02 3.31
N PRO A 281 -3.36 20.40 4.51
CA PRO A 281 -2.17 19.82 5.12
C PRO A 281 -1.53 18.70 4.28
N VAL A 282 -2.33 17.87 3.62
CA VAL A 282 -1.83 16.76 2.79
C VAL A 282 -1.15 17.31 1.54
N ARG A 283 -1.84 18.19 0.81
CA ARG A 283 -1.31 18.84 -0.39
C ARG A 283 -0.01 19.57 -0.10
N ASP A 284 -0.01 20.41 0.93
CA ASP A 284 1.14 21.24 1.28
C ASP A 284 2.35 20.39 1.72
N PHE A 285 2.12 19.24 2.37
CA PHE A 285 3.20 18.33 2.75
C PHE A 285 3.77 17.58 1.54
N VAL A 286 2.90 17.08 0.64
CA VAL A 286 3.32 16.46 -0.62
C VAL A 286 4.15 17.43 -1.45
N ASP A 287 3.72 18.68 -1.56
CA ASP A 287 4.46 19.72 -2.28
C ASP A 287 5.78 20.09 -1.59
N ALA A 288 5.80 20.14 -0.26
CA ALA A 288 7.05 20.33 0.49
C ALA A 288 8.05 19.19 0.23
N CYS A 289 7.57 17.95 0.16
CA CYS A 289 8.41 16.80 -0.20
C CYS A 289 8.90 16.90 -1.64
N ARG A 290 8.02 17.19 -2.60
CA ARG A 290 8.37 17.37 -4.01
C ARG A 290 9.51 18.38 -4.18
N VAL A 291 9.37 19.56 -3.57
CA VAL A 291 10.41 20.60 -3.59
C VAL A 291 11.71 20.11 -2.96
N ALA A 292 11.65 19.46 -1.80
CA ALA A 292 12.84 19.00 -1.08
C ALA A 292 13.62 17.92 -1.84
N PHE A 293 12.93 17.06 -2.59
CA PHE A 293 13.51 16.00 -3.38
C PHE A 293 13.66 16.35 -4.86
N GLY A 294 13.60 17.64 -5.23
CA GLY A 294 13.87 18.12 -6.59
C GLY A 294 12.83 17.72 -7.65
N HIS A 295 11.63 17.32 -7.22
CA HIS A 295 10.49 17.10 -8.09
C HIS A 295 9.75 18.42 -8.23
N THR A 296 10.01 19.19 -9.29
CA THR A 296 9.23 20.40 -9.57
C THR A 296 7.78 20.00 -9.87
N PRO A 297 6.76 20.64 -9.26
CA PRO A 297 5.38 20.41 -9.67
C PRO A 297 5.26 20.75 -11.17
N ALA A 298 4.75 19.81 -11.96
CA ALA A 298 4.34 20.15 -13.32
C ALA A 298 3.30 21.28 -13.21
N PRO A 299 3.44 22.40 -13.96
CA PRO A 299 2.38 23.38 -14.00
C PRO A 299 1.12 22.68 -14.50
N ALA A 300 -0.02 22.95 -13.84
CA ALA A 300 -1.31 22.50 -14.29
C ALA A 300 -1.58 23.10 -15.68
N GLU A 301 -1.28 22.36 -16.74
CA GLU A 301 -1.72 22.71 -18.08
C GLU A 301 -3.20 22.35 -18.19
N ASP A 302 -4.02 23.40 -18.21
CA ASP A 302 -5.38 23.41 -18.71
C ASP A 302 -5.46 22.65 -20.05
N ALA A 303 -5.86 21.38 -20.00
CA ALA A 303 -6.20 20.61 -21.19
C ALA A 303 -7.64 20.90 -21.62
N ALA A 304 -7.92 22.16 -21.95
CA ALA A 304 -9.05 22.57 -22.75
C ALA A 304 -8.57 22.89 -24.17
N GLY A 305 -8.53 21.86 -25.02
CA GLY A 305 -8.77 21.96 -26.47
C GLY A 305 -7.71 22.62 -27.35
N LYS A 306 -7.06 21.80 -28.19
CA LYS A 306 -7.36 21.79 -29.64
C LYS A 306 -6.62 20.65 -30.34
N ALA A 307 -7.41 19.79 -30.97
CA ALA A 307 -6.96 18.87 -32.01
C ALA A 307 -6.46 19.65 -33.23
N SER A 308 -5.30 19.25 -33.76
CA SER A 308 -4.97 19.39 -35.18
C SER A 308 -3.95 18.33 -35.57
N GLY A 309 -4.22 17.64 -36.67
CA GLY A 309 -3.61 16.37 -37.09
C GLY A 309 -2.16 16.47 -37.61
N PRO A 310 -1.59 15.31 -38.00
CA PRO A 310 -0.18 15.23 -38.38
C PRO A 310 0.03 15.75 -39.81
N ALA A 311 1.06 16.57 -40.00
CA ALA A 311 1.60 16.97 -41.30
C ALA A 311 2.93 16.22 -41.60
N PRO A 312 3.29 16.03 -42.87
CA PRO A 312 4.03 14.85 -43.34
C PRO A 312 5.53 15.08 -43.55
N ALA A 313 6.27 13.98 -43.72
CA ALA A 313 7.70 13.93 -44.07
C ALA A 313 7.97 14.33 -45.54
N PRO A 314 9.16 14.86 -45.87
CA PRO A 314 9.43 15.46 -47.18
C PRO A 314 9.91 14.44 -48.23
N ALA A 315 9.57 14.77 -49.48
CA ALA A 315 9.89 14.04 -50.70
C ALA A 315 11.36 14.15 -51.12
N VAL A 316 11.85 13.10 -51.79
CA VAL A 316 13.04 13.14 -52.66
C VAL A 316 12.68 12.42 -53.95
N ASP A 317 12.98 13.07 -55.06
CA ASP A 317 12.57 12.75 -56.43
C ASP A 317 13.78 12.22 -57.22
N ALA A 318 13.62 11.16 -58.01
CA ALA A 318 14.49 10.84 -59.16
C ALA A 318 13.97 9.64 -60.01
N ALA A 319 13.61 9.98 -61.26
CA ALA A 319 13.81 9.24 -62.52
C ALA A 319 13.12 7.87 -62.77
N GLY A 320 12.19 7.84 -63.75
CA GLY A 320 11.58 6.64 -64.36
C GLY A 320 12.44 6.01 -65.48
N PRO A 321 11.86 5.46 -66.58
CA PRO A 321 10.50 4.94 -66.82
C PRO A 321 10.51 3.52 -67.45
N GLU A 322 9.36 2.83 -67.56
CA GLU A 322 8.99 1.93 -68.70
C GLU A 322 7.61 1.25 -68.50
N GLY A 323 6.81 1.19 -69.58
CA GLY A 323 5.91 0.06 -69.87
C GLY A 323 4.38 0.21 -69.66
N THR A 324 3.69 0.68 -70.70
CA THR A 324 2.22 0.67 -70.93
C THR A 324 1.73 -0.76 -71.36
N PRO A 325 0.43 -1.01 -71.70
CA PRO A 325 -0.73 -1.39 -70.86
C PRO A 325 -1.49 -2.68 -71.33
N ALA A 326 -2.59 -3.05 -70.64
CA ALA A 326 -3.77 -3.73 -71.21
C ALA A 326 -4.94 -3.62 -70.19
N ALA A 327 -6.09 -2.97 -70.49
CA ALA A 327 -7.29 -3.50 -71.19
C ALA A 327 -7.94 -4.68 -70.44
N ALA A 328 -9.24 -4.85 -70.21
CA ALA A 328 -10.52 -4.33 -70.70
C ALA A 328 -11.58 -4.84 -69.67
N ASP A 329 -12.57 -4.08 -69.20
CA ASP A 329 -13.87 -3.79 -69.82
C ASP A 329 -15.06 -4.58 -69.21
N THR A 330 -16.17 -3.84 -69.13
CA THR A 330 -17.61 -4.15 -69.15
C THR A 330 -18.41 -4.96 -68.10
N ALA A 331 -19.50 -4.29 -67.69
CA ALA A 331 -20.91 -4.74 -67.54
C ALA A 331 -21.50 -4.95 -66.12
N GLY A 332 -22.40 -4.03 -65.72
CA GLY A 332 -23.47 -4.25 -64.71
C GLY A 332 -24.72 -4.91 -65.33
N PRO A 333 -25.97 -4.71 -64.84
CA PRO A 333 -26.45 -4.16 -63.57
C PRO A 333 -27.67 -4.93 -62.92
N THR A 334 -28.13 -4.45 -61.75
CA THR A 334 -29.53 -4.40 -61.20
C THR A 334 -30.36 -5.65 -60.87
N ARG A 335 -30.77 -5.82 -59.58
CA ARG A 335 -32.15 -5.64 -59.02
C ARG A 335 -32.32 -6.30 -57.62
N ASP A 336 -32.49 -5.47 -56.58
CA ASP A 336 -33.61 -5.38 -55.58
C ASP A 336 -34.21 -6.63 -54.84
N PRO A 337 -35.01 -6.50 -53.74
CA PRO A 337 -34.54 -6.60 -52.34
C PRO A 337 -35.31 -7.59 -51.40
N ALA A 338 -34.69 -7.93 -50.23
CA ALA A 338 -35.25 -8.36 -48.90
C ALA A 338 -36.20 -9.61 -48.81
N PRO A 339 -36.44 -10.29 -47.65
CA PRO A 339 -36.31 -9.84 -46.24
C PRO A 339 -35.76 -10.84 -45.16
N ALA A 340 -35.49 -10.25 -43.98
CA ALA A 340 -35.41 -10.74 -42.57
C ALA A 340 -35.17 -12.22 -42.18
N PRO A 341 -34.34 -12.50 -41.14
CA PRO A 341 -34.39 -13.77 -40.40
C PRO A 341 -34.92 -13.67 -38.96
N ALA A 342 -35.58 -14.77 -38.56
CA ALA A 342 -36.26 -15.04 -37.30
C ALA A 342 -35.32 -15.37 -36.11
N GLY A 343 -35.89 -15.28 -34.90
CA GLY A 343 -35.20 -15.38 -33.61
C GLY A 343 -34.72 -16.79 -33.18
N PRO A 344 -34.05 -16.87 -32.01
CA PRO A 344 -33.27 -18.04 -31.60
C PRO A 344 -34.08 -19.08 -30.79
N PRO A 345 -33.67 -20.36 -30.79
CA PRO A 345 -34.32 -21.42 -30.03
C PRO A 345 -33.80 -21.55 -28.58
N ALA A 346 -34.66 -22.06 -27.70
CA ALA A 346 -34.41 -22.39 -26.30
C ALA A 346 -33.55 -23.66 -26.12
N PRO A 347 -32.75 -23.77 -25.04
CA PRO A 347 -32.06 -25.01 -24.69
C PRO A 347 -32.81 -25.89 -23.68
N THR A 348 -32.72 -27.18 -23.96
CA THR A 348 -33.19 -28.37 -23.24
C THR A 348 -32.44 -28.61 -21.92
N GLY A 349 -33.13 -29.25 -20.97
CA GLY A 349 -32.62 -29.52 -19.62
C GLY A 349 -31.94 -30.87 -19.43
N SER A 350 -31.36 -31.01 -18.22
CA SER A 350 -31.04 -32.20 -17.39
C SER A 350 -29.59 -32.15 -16.85
N PRO A 351 -29.24 -32.79 -15.73
CA PRO A 351 -29.98 -32.99 -14.47
C PRO A 351 -29.13 -32.64 -13.21
N THR A 352 -29.84 -32.49 -12.09
CA THR A 352 -29.36 -32.27 -10.72
C THR A 352 -28.54 -33.44 -10.14
N PRO A 353 -27.49 -33.20 -9.34
CA PRO A 353 -27.04 -34.15 -8.33
C PRO A 353 -27.39 -33.70 -6.89
N ALA A 354 -27.74 -34.70 -6.10
CA ALA A 354 -28.29 -34.63 -4.75
C ALA A 354 -27.30 -34.12 -3.67
N VAL A 355 -27.89 -33.48 -2.66
CA VAL A 355 -27.29 -32.99 -1.41
C VAL A 355 -27.19 -34.12 -0.39
N PRO A 356 -26.08 -34.29 0.34
CA PRO A 356 -26.09 -34.91 1.66
C PRO A 356 -26.18 -33.86 2.78
N ALA A 357 -27.10 -34.10 3.72
CA ALA A 357 -27.33 -33.30 4.92
C ALA A 357 -26.17 -33.42 5.94
N PRO A 358 -25.94 -32.41 6.80
CA PRO A 358 -24.83 -32.36 7.73
C PRO A 358 -25.10 -33.14 9.03
N ALA A 359 -24.11 -33.91 9.48
CA ALA A 359 -24.09 -34.54 10.80
C ALA A 359 -23.26 -33.69 11.79
N GLY A 360 -23.86 -33.43 12.97
CA GLY A 360 -23.15 -33.29 14.25
C GLY A 360 -22.51 -31.94 14.58
N SER A 361 -23.20 -31.13 15.39
CA SER A 361 -22.59 -30.11 16.26
C SER A 361 -21.87 -30.75 17.48
N PRO A 362 -20.90 -30.05 18.09
CA PRO A 362 -19.81 -30.65 18.86
C PRO A 362 -20.12 -30.91 20.34
N ALA A 363 -19.44 -31.90 20.91
CA ALA A 363 -19.37 -32.13 22.36
C ALA A 363 -18.55 -31.02 23.07
N PRO A 364 -18.88 -30.66 24.32
CA PRO A 364 -18.27 -29.53 25.02
C PRO A 364 -16.83 -29.80 25.48
N ALA A 365 -15.98 -28.78 25.33
CA ALA A 365 -14.61 -28.75 25.83
C ALA A 365 -14.57 -28.84 27.37
N GLY A 366 -13.75 -29.75 27.88
CA GLY A 366 -13.42 -29.84 29.31
C GLY A 366 -12.58 -28.64 29.79
N PRO A 367 -12.53 -28.39 31.10
CA PRO A 367 -11.91 -27.20 31.67
C PRO A 367 -10.38 -27.23 31.50
N ALA A 368 -9.82 -26.06 31.17
CA ALA A 368 -8.38 -25.83 31.03
C ALA A 368 -7.64 -26.01 32.38
N PRO A 369 -6.40 -26.54 32.40
CA PRO A 369 -5.60 -26.62 33.61
C PRO A 369 -5.15 -25.24 34.08
N ALA A 370 -5.16 -25.04 35.40
CA ALA A 370 -4.77 -23.82 36.09
C ALA A 370 -3.32 -23.41 35.75
N GLY A 371 -3.15 -22.12 35.42
CA GLY A 371 -1.83 -21.52 35.20
C GLY A 371 -0.99 -21.43 36.48
N PRO A 372 0.34 -21.32 36.36
CA PRO A 372 1.25 -21.25 37.51
C PRO A 372 1.09 -19.92 38.30
N PRO A 373 1.39 -19.91 39.61
CA PRO A 373 1.25 -18.73 40.45
C PRO A 373 2.27 -17.63 40.10
N ALA A 374 1.86 -16.37 40.28
CA ALA A 374 2.65 -15.17 40.02
C ALA A 374 3.93 -15.10 40.90
N PRO A 375 5.07 -14.61 40.36
CA PRO A 375 6.28 -14.42 41.15
C PRO A 375 6.17 -13.21 42.10
N ALA A 376 6.71 -13.39 43.30
CA ALA A 376 6.78 -12.39 44.37
C ALA A 376 7.56 -11.13 43.95
N GLY A 377 7.10 -9.98 44.44
CA GLY A 377 7.58 -8.65 44.10
C GLY A 377 9.06 -8.39 44.40
N LEU A 378 9.70 -7.67 43.48
CA LEU A 378 11.00 -7.03 43.67
C LEU A 378 10.82 -5.65 44.35
N PRO A 379 11.73 -5.24 45.25
CA PRO A 379 11.66 -3.95 45.92
C PRO A 379 12.05 -2.79 44.99
N ALA A 380 11.42 -1.63 45.20
CA ALA A 380 11.61 -0.40 44.43
C ALA A 380 13.04 0.17 44.56
N PRO A 381 13.61 0.78 43.49
CA PRO A 381 14.90 1.43 43.56
C PRO A 381 14.84 2.79 44.29
N ALA A 382 15.86 3.06 45.09
CA ALA A 382 16.05 4.28 45.88
C ALA A 382 16.14 5.54 45.00
N GLY A 383 15.49 6.62 45.44
CA GLY A 383 15.49 7.92 44.77
C GLY A 383 16.86 8.64 44.80
N PRO A 384 17.07 9.61 43.91
CA PRO A 384 18.35 10.30 43.76
C PRO A 384 18.64 11.30 44.91
N PRO A 385 19.92 11.59 45.21
CA PRO A 385 20.30 12.52 46.27
C PRO A 385 20.05 13.99 45.88
N ALA A 386 19.76 14.81 46.89
CA ALA A 386 19.43 16.24 46.78
C ALA A 386 20.65 17.10 46.37
N PRO A 387 20.43 18.24 45.67
CA PRO A 387 21.50 19.12 45.22
C PRO A 387 22.02 20.05 46.34
N THR A 388 23.35 20.15 46.41
CA THR A 388 24.13 21.08 47.26
C THR A 388 23.92 22.55 46.83
N ALA A 389 23.67 23.43 47.81
CA ALA A 389 23.55 24.87 47.63
C ALA A 389 24.91 25.56 47.37
N PRO A 390 24.96 26.68 46.61
CA PRO A 390 26.19 27.44 46.41
C PRO A 390 26.44 28.44 47.55
N GLY A 391 27.69 28.53 47.99
CA GLY A 391 28.16 29.42 49.05
C GLY A 391 28.07 30.91 48.69
N GLY A 392 27.69 31.72 49.68
CA GLY A 392 27.78 33.18 49.64
C GLY A 392 29.18 33.69 50.04
N PRO A 393 29.49 34.98 49.77
CA PRO A 393 30.84 35.51 49.80
C PRO A 393 31.27 36.06 51.17
N GLU A 394 32.56 35.87 51.50
CA GLU A 394 33.26 36.47 52.63
C GLU A 394 33.41 38.00 52.47
N ARG A 395 33.17 38.72 53.57
CA ARG A 395 33.67 40.08 53.82
C ARG A 395 34.15 40.16 55.27
N ASP A 396 35.41 40.53 55.42
CA ASP A 396 35.97 41.48 56.40
C ASP A 396 37.49 41.30 56.43
N ALA A 397 38.34 42.27 56.69
CA ALA A 397 38.34 43.73 56.64
C ALA A 397 39.82 44.09 56.90
N ALA A 398 40.31 45.15 56.25
CA ALA A 398 41.65 45.70 56.48
C ALA A 398 41.76 46.36 57.88
N PRO A 399 42.95 46.79 58.34
CA PRO A 399 43.79 47.78 57.64
C PRO A 399 45.11 47.25 57.09
#